data_AF-A0A6C0F6B0-F1
#
_entry.id   AF-A0A6C0F6B0-F1
#
_cell.length_a   1.000
_cell.length_b   1.000
_cell.length_c   1.000
_cell.angle_alpha   90.00
_cell.angle_beta   90.00
_cell.angle_gamma   90.00
#
_symmetry.space_group_name_H-M   'P 1'
#
loop_
_entity.id
_entity.type
_entity.pdbx_description
1 polymer ?
#
loop_
_entity_poly.entity_id
_entity_poly.type
_entity_poly.pdbx_seq_one_letter_code
_entity_poly.pdbx_strand_id
1 'polypeptide(L)' 'MDDDNLEIMQLLEERLKIGKERYGHGVIIDDDTRQYGTNDNNWETMMMEEALDGMIYAAAQLLRIKRARNSLKEQ' A
#
# COMPACT_ATOMS: atom_id res chain seq x y z
N MET A 1 -5.86 -21.60 15.59
CA MET A 1 -5.10 -20.55 14.90
C MET A 1 -5.89 -20.31 13.65
N ASP A 2 -6.46 -19.13 13.54
CA ASP A 2 -7.35 -18.82 12.41
C ASP A 2 -6.49 -18.59 11.16
N ASP A 3 -7.03 -18.98 10.01
CA ASP A 3 -6.38 -18.82 8.72
C ASP A 3 -6.65 -17.40 8.21
N ASP A 4 -5.70 -16.49 8.43
CA ASP A 4 -5.82 -15.07 8.08
C ASP A 4 -5.67 -14.81 6.56
N ASN A 5 -5.43 -15.85 5.75
CA ASN A 5 -5.20 -15.68 4.30
C ASN A 5 -6.39 -15.03 3.59
N LEU A 6 -7.62 -15.33 4.02
CA LEU A 6 -8.82 -14.75 3.39
C LEU A 6 -8.87 -13.23 3.57
N GLU A 7 -8.56 -12.73 4.76
CA GLU A 7 -8.55 -11.30 5.05
C GLU A 7 -7.45 -10.59 4.25
N ILE A 8 -6.26 -11.18 4.16
CA ILE A 8 -5.15 -10.66 3.35
C ILE A 8 -5.56 -10.54 1.88
N MET A 9 -6.22 -11.58 1.33
CA MET A 9 -6.70 -11.55 -0.06
C MET A 9 -7.74 -10.45 -0.29
N GLN A 10 -8.66 -10.24 0.66
CA GLN A 10 -9.66 -9.17 0.58
C GLN A 10 -8.99 -7.79 0.56
N LEU A 11 -8.01 -7.55 1.43
CA LEU A 11 -7.26 -6.28 1.47
C LEU A 11 -6.51 -6.02 0.14
N LEU A 12 -5.93 -7.05 -0.47
CA LEU A 12 -5.28 -6.94 -1.78
C LEU A 12 -6.30 -6.59 -2.88
N GLU A 13 -7.44 -7.26 -2.91
CA GLU A 13 -8.51 -6.98 -3.87
C GLU A 13 -9.06 -5.55 -3.72
N GLU A 14 -9.27 -5.08 -2.49
CA GLU A 14 -9.68 -3.71 -2.20
C GLU A 14 -8.64 -2.70 -2.72
N ARG A 15 -7.36 -2.99 -2.56
CA ARG A 15 -6.33 -2.12 -3.12
C ARG A 15 -6.30 -2.08 -4.64
N LEU A 16 -6.53 -3.21 -5.31
CA LEU A 16 -6.65 -3.24 -6.77
C LEU A 16 -7.88 -2.46 -7.26
N LYS A 17 -8.98 -2.42 -6.50
CA LYS A 17 -10.18 -1.63 -6.85
C LYS A 17 -9.90 -0.12 -6.87
N ILE A 18 -9.08 0.39 -5.94
CA ILE A 18 -8.73 1.83 -5.90
C ILE A 18 -8.06 2.26 -7.21
N GLY A 19 -7.17 1.45 -7.76
CA GLY A 19 -6.56 1.74 -9.07
C GLY A 19 -7.61 1.87 -10.17
N LYS A 20 -8.58 0.95 -10.19
CA LYS A 20 -9.70 0.98 -11.13
C LYS A 20 -10.62 2.19 -10.97
N GLU A 21 -10.91 2.58 -9.74
CA GLU A 21 -11.70 3.79 -9.45
C GLU A 21 -10.98 5.07 -9.84
N ARG A 22 -9.65 5.11 -9.66
CA ARG A 22 -8.83 6.30 -9.91
C ARG A 22 -8.47 6.47 -11.39
N TYR A 23 -8.18 5.38 -12.10
CA TYR A 23 -7.64 5.40 -13.46
C TYR A 23 -8.59 4.79 -14.51
N GLY A 24 -9.72 4.20 -14.09
CA GLY A 24 -10.71 3.60 -14.98
C GLY A 24 -10.40 2.16 -15.40
N HIS A 25 -9.23 1.63 -15.04
CA HIS A 25 -8.79 0.26 -15.34
C HIS A 25 -7.92 -0.31 -14.20
N GLY A 26 -7.74 -1.64 -14.19
CA GLY A 26 -6.82 -2.30 -13.26
C GLY A 26 -5.35 -2.14 -13.67
N VAL A 27 -4.44 -2.88 -13.04
CA VAL A 27 -3.02 -2.90 -13.42
C VAL A 27 -2.86 -3.52 -14.82
N ILE A 28 -2.20 -2.80 -15.72
CA ILE A 28 -1.85 -3.25 -17.08
C ILE A 28 -0.32 -3.24 -17.16
N ILE A 29 0.31 -4.40 -17.21
CA ILE A 29 1.76 -4.56 -17.01
C ILE A 29 2.65 -3.91 -18.08
N ASP A 30 2.12 -3.62 -19.27
CA ASP A 30 2.85 -3.01 -20.37
C ASP A 30 2.50 -1.53 -20.55
N ASP A 31 1.79 -0.94 -19.59
CA ASP A 31 1.37 0.46 -19.66
C ASP A 31 2.47 1.43 -19.26
N ASP A 32 2.28 2.70 -19.63
CA ASP A 32 3.24 3.78 -19.40
C ASP A 32 3.19 4.30 -17.97
N THR A 33 4.20 3.98 -17.16
CA THR A 33 4.20 4.30 -15.72
C THR A 33 4.20 5.80 -15.42
N ARG A 34 4.59 6.64 -16.39
CA ARG A 34 4.57 8.11 -16.25
C ARG A 34 3.17 8.66 -16.02
N GLN A 35 2.14 7.92 -16.42
CA GLN A 35 0.74 8.28 -16.17
C GLN A 35 0.37 8.18 -14.68
N TYR A 36 1.18 7.48 -13.87
CA TYR A 36 0.96 7.26 -12.44
C TYR A 36 1.88 8.10 -11.55
N GLY A 37 2.77 8.90 -12.12
CA GLY A 37 3.60 9.85 -11.37
C GLY A 37 5.11 9.58 -11.42
N THR A 38 5.58 8.52 -12.09
CA THR A 38 7.02 8.28 -12.26
C THR A 38 7.62 9.22 -13.32
N ASN A 39 8.91 9.52 -13.19
CA ASN A 39 9.63 10.38 -14.14
C ASN A 39 9.94 9.67 -15.48
N ASP A 40 10.16 8.36 -15.42
CA ASP A 40 10.45 7.47 -16.54
C ASP A 40 9.39 6.38 -16.68
N ASN A 41 9.25 5.81 -17.88
CA ASN A 41 8.40 4.64 -18.11
C ASN A 41 9.16 3.38 -17.69
N ASN A 42 9.16 3.09 -16.38
CA ASN A 42 9.92 2.00 -15.78
C ASN A 42 9.18 1.42 -14.56
N TRP A 43 8.70 0.19 -14.72
CA TRP A 43 7.98 -0.55 -13.68
C TRP A 43 8.83 -0.89 -12.45
N GLU A 44 10.14 -1.04 -12.60
CA GLU A 44 11.05 -1.28 -11.47
C GLU A 44 11.15 -0.02 -10.59
N THR A 45 11.33 1.15 -11.22
CA THR A 45 11.34 2.44 -10.51
C THR A 45 10.02 2.66 -9.77
N MET A 46 8.89 2.46 -10.46
CA MET A 46 7.55 2.60 -9.86
C MET A 46 7.36 1.68 -8.64
N MET A 47 7.76 0.40 -8.78
CA MET A 47 7.67 -0.57 -7.68
C MET A 47 8.52 -0.14 -6.48
N MET A 48 9.74 0.34 -6.72
CA MET A 48 10.64 0.79 -5.66
C MET A 48 10.09 2.02 -4.91
N GLU A 49 9.58 3.02 -5.64
CA GLU A 49 8.97 4.23 -5.05
C GLU A 49 7.76 3.87 -4.19
N GLU A 50 6.82 3.08 -4.71
CA GLU A 50 5.61 2.66 -3.98
C GLU A 50 5.92 1.76 -2.78
N ALA A 51 6.94 0.89 -2.88
CA ALA A 51 7.39 0.08 -1.76
C ALA A 51 7.95 0.94 -0.62
N LEU A 52 8.74 1.97 -0.95
CA LEU A 52 9.27 2.92 0.03
C LEU A 52 8.15 3.71 0.71
N ASP A 53 7.16 4.19 -0.05
CA ASP A 53 5.98 4.85 0.50
C ASP A 53 5.19 3.95 1.46
N GLY A 54 5.01 2.67 1.07
CA GLY A 54 4.41 1.65 1.94
C GLY A 54 5.17 1.49 3.26
N MET A 55 6.50 1.45 3.23
CA MET A 55 7.33 1.37 4.44
C MET A 55 7.21 2.61 5.33
N ILE A 56 7.14 3.81 4.74
CA ILE A 56 6.93 5.07 5.46
C ILE A 56 5.59 5.03 6.21
N TYR A 57 4.52 4.59 5.54
CA TYR A 57 3.19 4.48 6.16
C TYR A 57 3.15 3.43 7.27
N ALA A 58 3.81 2.28 7.07
CA ALA A 58 3.94 1.25 8.08
C ALA A 58 4.68 1.78 9.33
N ALA A 59 5.80 2.48 9.15
CA ALA A 59 6.54 3.10 10.24
C ALA A 59 5.70 4.13 11.01
N ALA A 60 4.95 4.96 10.29
CA ALA A 60 4.04 5.94 10.90
C ALA A 60 2.94 5.26 11.74
N GLN A 61 2.31 4.22 11.21
CA GLN A 61 1.28 3.46 11.93
C GLN A 61 1.85 2.73 13.15
N LEU A 62 3.05 2.15 13.04
CA LEU A 62 3.73 1.52 14.16
C LEU A 62 3.95 2.51 15.32
N LEU A 63 4.37 3.74 15.01
CA LEU A 63 4.53 4.79 16.03
C LEU A 63 3.20 5.13 16.71
N ARG A 64 2.09 5.21 15.97
CA ARG A 64 0.75 5.43 16.53
C ARG A 64 0.35 4.31 17.50
N ILE A 65 0.55 3.06 17.10
CA ILE A 65 0.27 1.87 17.94
C ILE A 65 1.12 1.90 19.21
N LYS A 66 2.42 2.19 19.09
CA LYS A 66 3.33 2.28 20.25
C LYS A 66 2.89 3.35 21.24
N ARG A 67 2.53 4.55 20.75
CA ARG A 67 2.06 5.65 21.60
C ARG A 67 0.75 5.30 22.31
N ALA A 68 -0.24 4.77 21.58
CA ALA A 68 -1.51 4.35 22.16
C ALA A 68 -1.33 3.28 23.26
N ARG A 69 -0.45 2.30 23.03
CA ARG A 69 -0.13 1.27 24.02
C ARG A 69 0.54 1.83 25.28
N ASN A 70 1.41 2.82 25.14
CA ASN A 70 2.05 3.46 26.29
C ASN A 70 1.03 4.25 27.12
N SER A 71 0.14 5.01 26.48
CA SER A 71 -0.92 5.75 27.18
C SER A 71 -1.88 4.85 27.95
N LEU A 72 -2.14 3.62 27.48
CA LEU A 72 -2.95 2.63 28.20
C LEU A 72 -2.23 2.01 29.40
N LYS A 73 -0.90 2.04 29.46
CA LYS A 73 -0.11 1.52 30.60
C LYS A 73 0.05 2.55 31.73
N GLU A 74 -0.19 3.81 31.42
CA GLU A 74 -0.09 4.94 32.34
C GLU A 74 -1.44 5.27 33.03
N GLN A 75 -2.52 4.58 32.64
CA GLN A 75 -3.86 4.61 33.25
C GLN A 75 -4.05 3.43 34.21
#